data_AF-A0A7C1GDR5-F1
#
_entry.id   AF-A0A7C1GDR5-F1
#
_cell.length_a   1.000
_cell.length_b   1.000
_cell.length_c   1.000
_cell.angle_alpha   90.00
_cell.angle_beta   90.00
_cell.angle_gamma   90.00
#
_symmetry.space_group_name_H-M   'P 1'
#
loop_
_entity.id
_entity.type
_entity.pdbx_description
1 polymer ?
#
loop_
_entity_poly.entity_id
_entity_poly.type
_entity_poly.pdbx_seq_one_letter_code
_entity_poly.pdbx_strand_id
1 'polypeptide(L)'
;MTPAYFGGCDVGSTTGKAVIIDESGTIRATSIILSEIDPEQTSILALGKACSQVPDMGGYKELSYLVGTGYGRNEVVFADKNISEISCHAMGTFSCDPRIKTIVDIGGQDVKAIAIDSDGSVLEFAMNDKCAAGTGRFFEAMSRTFRMDLDEFSELSMKAKKVIPITAQCSVFAESEVISLLARRNPPEDVAAGIQAAVSKRCFTLLKRIGMRPQVTVTGGCAKNRGLIKALARIVNMEVTPLPVDPQIIGALGAAIFARKAFQAIRKA
;
A
#
# COMPACT_ATOMS: atom_id res chain seq x y z
N MET A 1 11.74 -32.00 -12.56
CA MET A 1 12.15 -30.58 -12.65
C MET A 1 11.80 -29.93 -11.34
N THR A 2 12.73 -29.22 -10.72
CA THR A 2 12.45 -28.41 -9.52
C THR A 2 11.44 -27.32 -9.91
N PRO A 3 10.36 -27.10 -9.15
CA PRO A 3 9.38 -26.06 -9.46
C PRO A 3 10.05 -24.68 -9.47
N ALA A 4 9.81 -23.90 -10.53
CA ALA A 4 10.34 -22.53 -10.61
C ALA A 4 9.49 -21.58 -9.76
N TYR A 5 10.18 -20.78 -8.95
CA TYR A 5 9.57 -19.75 -8.12
C TYR A 5 10.10 -18.37 -8.52
N PHE A 6 9.23 -17.36 -8.39
CA PHE A 6 9.52 -15.98 -8.73
C PHE A 6 9.25 -15.09 -7.53
N GLY A 7 10.13 -14.12 -7.29
CA GLY A 7 10.03 -13.21 -6.16
C GLY A 7 9.72 -11.78 -6.58
N GLY A 8 9.03 -11.07 -5.70
CA GLY A 8 8.98 -9.62 -5.68
C GLY A 8 9.32 -9.11 -4.30
N CYS A 9 10.19 -8.09 -4.22
CA CYS A 9 10.57 -7.45 -2.96
C CYS A 9 10.27 -5.95 -3.05
N ASP A 10 9.36 -5.47 -2.21
CA ASP A 10 8.95 -4.08 -2.09
C ASP A 10 9.51 -3.48 -0.80
N VAL A 11 10.57 -2.69 -0.96
CA VAL A 11 11.23 -1.99 0.15
C VAL A 11 10.63 -0.59 0.26
N GLY A 12 9.65 -0.45 1.15
CA GLY A 12 9.01 0.83 1.45
C GLY A 12 9.71 1.59 2.58
N SER A 13 9.25 2.82 2.82
CA SER A 13 9.78 3.71 3.87
C SER A 13 9.50 3.26 5.30
N THR A 14 8.51 2.38 5.49
CA THR A 14 7.99 1.97 6.81
C THR A 14 7.93 0.46 6.95
N THR A 15 7.73 -0.25 5.83
CA THR A 15 7.66 -1.71 5.81
C THR A 15 8.35 -2.27 4.58
N GLY A 16 9.01 -3.42 4.77
CA GLY A 16 9.48 -4.30 3.70
C GLY A 16 8.47 -5.41 3.44
N LYS A 17 8.19 -5.71 2.18
CA LYS A 17 7.24 -6.75 1.78
C LYS A 17 7.88 -7.66 0.76
N ALA A 18 7.64 -8.96 0.86
CA ALA A 18 8.03 -9.92 -0.17
C ALA A 18 6.90 -10.87 -0.53
N VAL A 19 6.82 -11.24 -1.79
CA VAL A 19 5.85 -12.21 -2.32
C VAL A 19 6.59 -13.21 -3.19
N ILE A 20 6.37 -14.50 -2.92
CA ILE A 20 6.85 -15.60 -3.75
C ILE A 20 5.66 -16.22 -4.48
N ILE A 21 5.75 -16.33 -5.79
CA ILE A 21 4.75 -17.01 -6.64
C ILE A 21 5.38 -18.18 -7.40
N ASP A 22 4.55 -19.15 -7.77
CA ASP A 22 4.97 -20.25 -8.64
C ASP A 22 4.78 -19.94 -10.14
N GLU A 23 5.06 -20.91 -11.01
CA GLU A 23 4.85 -20.81 -12.46
C GLU A 23 3.39 -20.48 -12.86
N SER A 24 2.41 -21.00 -12.11
CA SER A 24 1.00 -20.67 -12.34
C SER A 24 0.64 -19.23 -11.96
N GLY A 25 1.51 -18.57 -11.18
CA GLY A 25 1.30 -17.23 -10.63
C GLY A 25 0.53 -17.25 -9.32
N THR A 26 0.41 -18.42 -8.71
CA THR A 26 -0.23 -18.59 -7.41
C THR A 26 0.75 -18.16 -6.32
N ILE A 27 0.27 -17.36 -5.36
CA ILE A 27 1.06 -16.96 -4.18
C ILE A 27 1.36 -18.19 -3.33
N ARG A 28 2.64 -18.41 -3.05
CA ARG A 28 3.14 -19.49 -2.20
C ARG A 28 3.60 -19.01 -0.83
N ALA A 29 4.12 -17.78 -0.77
CA ALA A 29 4.50 -17.16 0.48
C ALA A 29 4.41 -15.64 0.39
N THR A 30 4.20 -15.02 1.54
CA THR A 30 4.19 -13.57 1.68
C THR A 30 4.90 -13.18 2.97
N SER A 31 5.48 -11.99 2.99
CA SER A 31 5.99 -11.41 4.22
C SER A 31 5.73 -9.92 4.25
N ILE A 32 5.48 -9.42 5.46
CA ILE A 32 5.52 -8.00 5.80
C ILE A 32 6.38 -7.92 7.06
N ILE A 33 7.33 -6.98 7.04
CA ILE A 33 8.18 -6.63 8.17
C ILE A 33 8.22 -5.11 8.32
N LEU A 34 8.59 -4.61 9.49
CA LEU A 34 8.97 -3.21 9.65
C LEU A 34 10.29 -2.98 8.90
N SER A 35 10.44 -1.80 8.31
CA SER A 35 11.71 -1.43 7.67
C SER A 35 12.79 -1.24 8.73
N GLU A 36 13.96 -1.77 8.45
CA GLU A 36 15.20 -1.47 9.17
C GLU A 36 15.74 -0.10 8.74
N ILE A 37 16.74 0.38 9.48
CA ILE A 37 17.48 1.60 9.10
C ILE A 37 18.15 1.40 7.73
N ASP A 38 18.72 0.22 7.53
CA ASP A 38 19.32 -0.19 6.26
C ASP A 38 18.25 -0.83 5.35
N PRO A 39 17.96 -0.23 4.17
CA PRO A 39 16.99 -0.79 3.25
C PRO A 39 17.46 -2.12 2.62
N GLU A 40 18.77 -2.37 2.51
CA GLU A 40 19.30 -3.67 2.08
C GLU A 40 18.94 -4.73 3.11
N GLN A 41 19.18 -4.47 4.39
CA GLN A 41 18.80 -5.37 5.49
C GLN A 41 17.29 -5.63 5.50
N THR A 42 16.47 -4.61 5.24
CA THR A 42 15.01 -4.75 5.08
C THR A 42 14.68 -5.76 3.97
N SER A 43 15.35 -5.67 2.82
CA SER A 43 15.11 -6.59 1.70
C SER A 43 15.49 -8.04 2.06
N ILE A 44 16.62 -8.26 2.73
CA ILE A 44 17.11 -9.57 3.16
C ILE A 44 16.14 -10.22 4.13
N LEU A 45 15.68 -9.48 5.14
CA LEU A 45 14.76 -9.98 6.16
C LEU A 45 13.38 -10.30 5.58
N ALA A 46 12.84 -9.42 4.72
CA ALA A 46 11.55 -9.62 4.07
C ALA A 46 11.58 -10.89 3.19
N LEU A 47 12.58 -11.03 2.33
CA LEU A 47 12.71 -12.19 1.45
C LEU A 47 13.03 -13.46 2.22
N GLY A 48 13.93 -13.42 3.19
CA GLY A 48 14.25 -14.56 4.05
C GLY A 48 13.01 -15.12 4.72
N LYS A 49 12.17 -14.24 5.31
CA LYS A 49 10.90 -14.63 5.94
C LYS A 49 9.88 -15.21 4.95
N ALA A 50 9.83 -14.72 3.71
CA ALA A 50 8.93 -15.27 2.71
C ALA A 50 9.44 -16.63 2.18
N CYS A 51 10.73 -16.74 1.88
CA CYS A 51 11.33 -17.98 1.38
C CYS A 51 11.23 -19.11 2.41
N SER A 52 11.38 -18.82 3.71
CA SER A 52 11.26 -19.83 4.77
C SER A 52 9.86 -20.44 4.92
N GLN A 53 8.84 -19.88 4.25
CA GLN A 53 7.48 -20.43 4.21
C GLN A 53 7.26 -21.37 3.02
N VAL A 54 8.19 -21.39 2.05
CA VAL A 54 8.13 -22.28 0.89
C VAL A 54 8.89 -23.58 1.22
N PRO A 55 8.23 -24.75 1.19
CA PRO A 55 8.91 -26.02 1.44
C PRO A 55 10.08 -26.23 0.48
N ASP A 56 11.18 -26.77 1.01
CA ASP A 56 12.38 -27.15 0.27
C ASP A 56 13.12 -26.01 -0.44
N MET A 57 12.82 -24.74 -0.13
CA MET A 57 13.54 -23.57 -0.63
C MET A 57 14.67 -23.19 0.33
N GLY A 58 15.92 -23.18 -0.15
CA GLY A 58 17.10 -22.79 0.64
C GLY A 58 17.29 -21.28 0.78
N GLY A 59 16.57 -20.48 -0.01
CA GLY A 59 16.53 -19.01 0.13
C GLY A 59 16.27 -18.27 -1.17
N TYR A 60 16.35 -16.94 -1.13
CA TYR A 60 16.01 -16.08 -2.27
C TYR A 60 16.94 -16.25 -3.48
N LYS A 61 18.13 -16.85 -3.31
CA LYS A 61 19.06 -17.18 -4.42
C LYS A 61 18.56 -18.31 -5.31
N GLU A 62 17.57 -19.08 -4.87
CA GLU A 62 16.96 -20.16 -5.65
C GLU A 62 15.77 -19.69 -6.49
N LEU A 63 15.39 -18.41 -6.38
CA LEU A 63 14.36 -17.82 -7.22
C LEU A 63 14.86 -17.75 -8.67
N SER A 64 14.00 -18.15 -9.60
CA SER A 64 14.31 -18.13 -11.04
C SER A 64 14.37 -16.71 -11.61
N TYR A 65 13.69 -15.77 -10.95
CA TYR A 65 13.78 -14.34 -11.22
C TYR A 65 13.23 -13.57 -10.01
N LEU A 66 13.82 -12.42 -9.73
CA LEU A 66 13.42 -11.53 -8.65
C LEU A 66 13.36 -10.08 -9.13
N VAL A 67 12.27 -9.40 -8.79
CA VAL A 67 12.11 -7.97 -9.04
C VAL A 67 12.09 -7.17 -7.74
N GLY A 68 12.94 -6.15 -7.66
CA GLY A 68 12.93 -5.12 -6.63
C GLY A 68 11.98 -3.97 -6.97
N THR A 69 11.26 -3.46 -5.98
CA THR A 69 10.34 -2.31 -6.10
C THR A 69 10.29 -1.50 -4.80
N GLY A 70 9.53 -0.41 -4.80
CA GLY A 70 9.43 0.51 -3.67
C GLY A 70 10.52 1.59 -3.67
N TYR A 71 10.53 2.39 -2.61
CA TYR A 71 11.50 3.47 -2.39
C TYR A 71 12.94 2.94 -2.38
N GLY A 72 13.18 1.84 -1.66
CA GLY A 72 14.49 1.19 -1.51
C GLY A 72 14.81 0.16 -2.58
N ARG A 73 14.16 0.17 -3.76
CA ARG A 73 14.36 -0.85 -4.80
C ARG A 73 15.82 -1.05 -5.23
N ASN A 74 16.63 0.01 -5.20
CA ASN A 74 18.04 -0.06 -5.56
C ASN A 74 18.89 -0.80 -4.51
N GLU A 75 18.39 -0.92 -3.29
CA GLU A 75 19.03 -1.64 -2.18
C GLU A 75 18.62 -3.13 -2.14
N VAL A 76 17.75 -3.57 -3.07
CA VAL A 76 17.52 -5.00 -3.31
C VAL A 76 18.65 -5.51 -4.21
N VAL A 77 19.86 -5.58 -3.66
CA VAL A 77 21.12 -5.76 -4.42
C VAL A 77 21.19 -7.05 -5.24
N PHE A 78 20.36 -8.03 -4.91
CA PHE A 78 20.28 -9.34 -5.55
C PHE A 78 19.06 -9.48 -6.49
N ALA A 79 18.32 -8.40 -6.76
CA ALA A 79 17.25 -8.40 -7.75
C ALA A 79 17.81 -8.44 -9.18
N ASP A 80 17.21 -9.27 -10.04
CA ASP A 80 17.54 -9.30 -11.47
C ASP A 80 17.10 -8.03 -12.19
N LYS A 81 16.07 -7.35 -11.66
CA LYS A 81 15.54 -6.10 -12.22
C LYS A 81 14.83 -5.25 -11.18
N ASN A 82 14.94 -3.94 -11.34
CA ASN A 82 14.16 -2.97 -10.57
C ASN A 82 13.02 -2.39 -11.41
N ILE A 83 11.83 -2.32 -10.83
CA ILE A 83 10.63 -1.75 -11.45
C ILE A 83 10.01 -0.73 -10.50
N SER A 84 9.41 0.32 -11.06
CA SER A 84 8.70 1.34 -10.28
C SER A 84 7.55 0.72 -9.48
N GLU A 85 7.38 1.18 -8.24
CA GLU A 85 6.25 0.76 -7.39
C GLU A 85 4.90 1.11 -7.99
N ILE A 86 4.81 2.17 -8.80
CA ILE A 86 3.57 2.56 -9.49
C ILE A 86 3.17 1.45 -10.47
N SER A 87 4.13 0.97 -11.28
CA SER A 87 3.92 -0.13 -12.21
C SER A 87 3.62 -1.44 -11.48
N CYS A 88 4.31 -1.70 -10.38
CA CYS A 88 4.09 -2.91 -9.58
C CYS A 88 2.71 -2.90 -8.90
N HIS A 89 2.27 -1.79 -8.30
CA HIS A 89 0.94 -1.69 -7.72
C HIS A 89 -0.17 -1.83 -8.78
N ALA A 90 0.02 -1.24 -9.97
CA ALA A 90 -0.89 -1.42 -11.10
C ALA A 90 -0.98 -2.89 -11.52
N MET A 91 0.16 -3.54 -11.75
CA MET A 91 0.23 -4.95 -12.18
C MET A 91 -0.31 -5.92 -11.12
N GLY A 92 0.06 -5.71 -9.86
CA GLY A 92 -0.42 -6.51 -8.74
C GLY A 92 -1.93 -6.41 -8.59
N THR A 93 -2.47 -5.19 -8.61
CA THR A 93 -3.92 -4.96 -8.59
C THR A 93 -4.63 -5.61 -9.78
N PHE A 94 -4.11 -5.39 -10.99
CA PHE A 94 -4.68 -5.95 -12.22
C PHE A 94 -4.72 -7.48 -12.20
N SER A 95 -3.70 -8.12 -11.62
CA SER A 95 -3.67 -9.57 -11.47
C SER A 95 -4.68 -10.13 -10.49
N CYS A 96 -5.08 -9.32 -9.50
CA CYS A 96 -6.13 -9.69 -8.53
C CYS A 96 -7.53 -9.47 -9.12
N ASP A 97 -7.75 -8.32 -9.76
CA ASP A 97 -9.02 -8.00 -10.43
C ASP A 97 -8.78 -7.06 -11.63
N PRO A 98 -8.85 -7.58 -12.88
CA PRO A 98 -8.66 -6.79 -14.10
C PRO A 98 -9.69 -5.67 -14.31
N ARG A 99 -10.82 -5.72 -13.58
CA ARG A 99 -11.89 -4.72 -13.67
C ARG A 99 -11.51 -3.41 -12.99
N ILE A 100 -10.59 -3.44 -12.03
CA ILE A 100 -10.14 -2.24 -11.31
C ILE A 100 -9.41 -1.31 -12.29
N LYS A 101 -9.81 -0.03 -12.31
CA LYS A 101 -9.23 1.00 -13.19
C LYS A 101 -8.62 2.16 -12.45
N THR A 102 -8.77 2.23 -11.14
CA THR A 102 -8.20 3.30 -10.33
C THR A 102 -7.75 2.77 -8.97
N ILE A 103 -6.54 3.14 -8.58
CA ILE A 103 -5.94 2.77 -7.29
C ILE A 103 -5.68 4.06 -6.51
N VAL A 104 -5.94 4.03 -5.21
CA VAL A 104 -5.30 4.92 -4.24
C VAL A 104 -4.32 4.10 -3.41
N ASP A 105 -3.02 4.28 -3.62
CA ASP A 105 -2.00 3.65 -2.79
C ASP A 105 -1.62 4.59 -1.65
N ILE A 106 -1.81 4.16 -0.41
CA ILE A 106 -1.55 4.99 0.77
C ILE A 106 -0.53 4.29 1.65
N GLY A 107 0.72 4.74 1.51
CA GLY A 107 1.87 4.29 2.28
C GLY A 107 2.07 5.05 3.58
N GLY A 108 3.21 4.81 4.22
CA GLY A 108 3.59 5.50 5.45
C GLY A 108 3.94 6.97 5.22
N GLN A 109 4.63 7.30 4.12
CA GLN A 109 5.18 8.64 3.88
C GLN A 109 4.66 9.33 2.62
N ASP A 110 3.95 8.61 1.75
CA ASP A 110 3.35 9.19 0.55
C ASP A 110 1.96 8.61 0.28
N VAL A 111 1.29 9.23 -0.69
CA VAL A 111 0.04 8.73 -1.27
C VAL A 111 0.08 8.90 -2.79
N LYS A 112 -0.41 7.89 -3.50
CA LYS A 112 -0.42 7.84 -4.96
C LYS A 112 -1.84 7.55 -5.45
N ALA A 113 -2.24 8.21 -6.53
CA ALA A 113 -3.41 7.84 -7.31
C ALA A 113 -2.91 7.29 -8.65
N ILE A 114 -3.40 6.12 -9.07
CA ILE A 114 -2.93 5.43 -10.27
C ILE A 114 -4.14 5.04 -11.12
N ALA A 115 -4.12 5.44 -12.38
CA ALA A 115 -5.05 4.96 -13.39
C ALA A 115 -4.43 3.76 -14.14
N ILE A 116 -5.19 2.68 -14.26
CA ILE A 116 -4.75 1.45 -14.92
C ILE A 116 -5.44 1.30 -16.28
N ASP A 117 -4.69 0.89 -17.29
CA ASP A 117 -5.21 0.54 -18.61
C ASP A 117 -5.83 -0.88 -18.63
N SER A 118 -6.21 -1.36 -19.81
CA SER A 118 -6.83 -2.66 -20.08
C SER A 118 -5.86 -3.84 -19.97
N ASP A 119 -4.55 -3.60 -20.08
CA ASP A 119 -3.48 -4.61 -20.02
C ASP A 119 -2.75 -4.65 -18.66
N GLY A 120 -3.18 -3.82 -17.71
CA GLY A 120 -2.55 -3.67 -16.40
C GLY A 120 -1.40 -2.67 -16.35
N SER A 121 -1.10 -1.98 -17.46
CA SER A 121 -0.13 -0.89 -17.49
C SER A 121 -0.68 0.40 -16.84
N VAL A 122 0.23 1.30 -16.49
CA VAL A 122 -0.10 2.60 -15.90
C VAL A 122 -0.46 3.57 -17.01
N LEU A 123 -1.68 4.08 -16.99
CA LEU A 123 -2.12 5.09 -17.94
C LEU A 123 -1.75 6.51 -17.49
N GLU A 124 -1.97 6.80 -16.21
CA GLU A 124 -1.68 8.11 -15.59
C GLU A 124 -1.48 7.91 -14.08
N PHE A 125 -0.65 8.74 -13.45
CA PHE A 125 -0.50 8.73 -12.01
C PHE A 125 -0.24 10.12 -11.43
N ALA A 126 -0.63 10.31 -10.17
CA ALA A 126 -0.29 11.51 -9.41
C ALA A 126 0.09 11.10 -7.99
N MET A 127 1.08 11.76 -7.40
CA MET A 127 1.53 11.45 -6.05
C MET A 127 1.73 12.70 -5.20
N ASN A 128 1.69 12.50 -3.88
CA ASN A 128 2.11 13.47 -2.89
C ASN A 128 3.06 12.80 -1.90
N ASP A 129 4.33 13.17 -1.99
CA ASP A 129 5.46 12.68 -1.19
C ASP A 129 6.06 13.76 -0.28
N LYS A 130 5.61 15.01 -0.40
CA LYS A 130 6.14 16.16 0.36
C LYS A 130 5.40 16.43 1.67
N CYS A 131 4.27 15.74 1.91
CA CYS A 131 3.38 16.07 3.03
C CYS A 131 2.84 14.82 3.72
N ALA A 132 3.08 14.73 5.03
CA ALA A 132 2.60 13.62 5.86
C ALA A 132 1.07 13.61 6.08
N ALA A 133 0.38 14.74 5.90
CA ALA A 133 -1.03 14.90 6.29
C ALA A 133 -2.03 13.98 5.55
N GLY A 134 -1.59 13.27 4.51
CA GLY A 134 -2.39 12.31 3.74
C GLY A 134 -1.93 10.86 3.86
N THR A 135 -1.04 10.53 4.80
CA THR A 135 -0.28 9.27 4.79
C THR A 135 -0.39 8.54 6.12
N GLY A 136 0.14 7.31 6.19
CA GLY A 136 0.17 6.50 7.41
C GLY A 136 0.82 7.21 8.60
N ARG A 137 1.87 8.01 8.36
CA ARG A 137 2.55 8.78 9.41
C ARG A 137 1.63 9.78 10.12
N PHE A 138 0.64 10.32 9.42
CA PHE A 138 -0.38 11.16 10.07
C PHE A 138 -1.30 10.32 10.96
N PHE A 139 -1.73 9.14 10.51
CA PHE A 139 -2.54 8.24 11.34
C PHE A 139 -1.79 7.74 12.57
N GLU A 140 -0.49 7.42 12.46
CA GLU A 140 0.35 7.09 13.61
C GLU A 140 0.49 8.24 14.60
N ALA A 141 0.57 9.49 14.12
CA ALA A 141 0.56 10.65 15.01
C ALA A 141 -0.78 10.76 15.74
N MET A 142 -1.89 10.63 15.01
CA MET A 142 -3.22 10.70 15.61
C MET A 142 -3.47 9.56 16.60
N SER A 143 -3.04 8.32 16.33
CA SER A 143 -3.22 7.22 17.29
C SER A 143 -2.50 7.51 18.62
N ARG A 144 -1.28 8.09 18.57
CA ARG A 144 -0.57 8.55 19.77
C ARG A 144 -1.31 9.68 20.49
N THR A 145 -1.84 10.66 19.76
CA THR A 145 -2.66 11.74 20.34
C THR A 145 -3.88 11.18 21.09
N PHE A 146 -4.51 10.15 20.53
CA PHE A 146 -5.66 9.45 21.12
C PHE A 146 -5.27 8.42 22.20
N ARG A 147 -3.97 8.13 22.36
CA ARG A 147 -3.41 7.09 23.25
C ARG A 147 -4.01 5.70 22.95
N MET A 148 -4.14 5.40 21.67
CA MET A 148 -4.63 4.12 21.15
C MET A 148 -3.56 3.50 20.27
N ASP A 149 -3.62 2.19 20.09
CA ASP A 149 -2.89 1.59 18.98
C ASP A 149 -3.51 1.99 17.63
N LEU A 150 -2.78 1.72 16.55
CA LEU A 150 -3.20 2.15 15.22
C LEU A 150 -4.46 1.43 14.72
N ASP A 151 -4.67 0.19 15.14
CA ASP A 151 -5.80 -0.63 14.70
C ASP A 151 -7.09 -0.17 15.41
N GLU A 152 -7.01 0.04 16.73
CA GLU A 152 -8.07 0.65 17.54
C GLU A 152 -8.48 2.02 17.00
N PHE A 153 -7.51 2.88 16.71
CA PHE A 153 -7.77 4.21 16.15
C PHE A 153 -8.44 4.12 14.76
N SER A 154 -8.01 3.18 13.92
CA SER A 154 -8.55 2.97 12.57
C SER A 154 -10.03 2.56 12.58
N GLU A 155 -10.45 1.81 13.60
CA GLU A 155 -11.85 1.41 13.77
C GLU A 155 -12.71 2.43 14.52
N LEU A 156 -12.09 3.32 15.32
CA LEU A 156 -12.81 4.24 16.20
C LEU A 156 -13.88 5.06 15.46
N SER A 157 -13.55 5.58 14.27
CA SER A 157 -14.49 6.38 13.46
C SER A 157 -15.73 5.62 12.98
N MET A 158 -15.75 4.28 13.05
CA MET A 158 -16.91 3.48 12.68
C MET A 158 -18.08 3.66 13.63
N LYS A 159 -17.82 4.09 14.87
CA LYS A 159 -18.82 4.37 15.92
C LYS A 159 -19.37 5.81 15.85
N ALA A 160 -18.80 6.65 14.99
CA ALA A 160 -19.14 8.06 14.89
C ALA A 160 -20.59 8.28 14.48
N LYS A 161 -21.25 9.25 15.12
CA LYS A 161 -22.60 9.70 14.78
C LYS A 161 -22.57 10.93 13.88
N LYS A 162 -21.48 11.71 13.95
CA LYS A 162 -21.25 12.90 13.13
C LYS A 162 -19.77 13.01 12.76
N VAL A 163 -19.50 13.79 11.72
CA VAL A 163 -18.13 14.11 11.31
C VAL A 163 -17.83 15.51 11.84
N ILE A 164 -16.85 15.64 12.75
CA ILE A 164 -16.35 16.94 13.18
C ILE A 164 -15.22 17.34 12.22
N PRO A 165 -15.37 18.40 11.40
CA PRO A 165 -14.36 18.74 10.41
C PRO A 165 -13.01 19.13 11.05
N ILE A 166 -11.92 18.60 10.50
CA ILE A 166 -10.55 19.06 10.78
C ILE A 166 -10.19 20.08 9.70
N THR A 167 -9.92 21.32 10.12
CA THR A 167 -9.72 22.46 9.22
C THR A 167 -8.25 22.64 8.84
N ALA A 168 -7.33 22.27 9.72
CA ALA A 168 -5.91 22.39 9.50
C ALA A 168 -5.42 21.47 8.37
N GLN A 169 -4.65 22.04 7.45
CA GLN A 169 -4.08 21.30 6.32
C GLN A 169 -2.77 20.57 6.67
N CYS A 170 -1.93 21.20 7.50
CA CYS A 170 -0.66 20.65 7.98
C CYS A 170 -0.90 19.62 9.09
N SER A 171 -0.18 18.50 9.09
CA SER A 171 -0.30 17.45 10.11
C SER A 171 -0.03 17.97 11.53
N VAL A 172 0.95 18.87 11.69
CA VAL A 172 1.31 19.46 13.01
C VAL A 172 0.19 20.34 13.56
N PHE A 173 -0.42 21.17 12.70
CA PHE A 173 -1.54 22.00 13.12
C PHE A 173 -2.83 21.20 13.30
N ALA A 174 -3.02 20.15 12.51
CA ALA A 174 -4.13 19.21 12.68
C ALA A 174 -4.04 18.47 14.01
N GLU A 175 -2.86 18.07 14.45
CA GLU A 175 -2.64 17.49 15.78
C GLU A 175 -3.06 18.47 16.89
N SER A 176 -2.64 19.73 16.79
CA SER A 176 -3.02 20.78 17.74
C SER A 176 -4.54 21.02 17.77
N GLU A 177 -5.19 21.06 16.60
CA GLU A 177 -6.63 21.19 16.46
C GLU A 177 -7.36 20.00 17.10
N VAL A 178 -6.91 18.77 16.84
CA VAL A 178 -7.47 17.54 17.41
C VAL A 178 -7.38 17.54 18.93
N ILE A 179 -6.23 17.92 19.51
CA ILE A 179 -6.07 18.05 20.97
C ILE A 179 -7.10 19.05 21.53
N SER A 180 -7.29 20.19 20.87
CA SER A 180 -8.28 21.19 21.27
C SER A 180 -9.72 20.65 21.22
N LEU A 181 -10.07 19.91 20.17
CA LEU A 181 -11.40 19.30 20.01
C LEU A 181 -11.68 18.27 21.12
N LEU A 182 -10.70 17.43 21.45
CA LEU A 182 -10.81 16.45 22.53
C LEU A 182 -10.90 17.13 23.90
N ALA A 183 -10.10 18.18 24.15
CA ALA A 183 -10.16 18.96 25.40
C ALA A 183 -11.53 19.63 25.62
N ARG A 184 -12.22 19.99 24.53
CA ARG A 184 -13.61 20.49 24.53
C ARG A 184 -14.67 19.40 24.72
N ARG A 185 -14.26 18.16 25.04
CA ARG A 185 -15.14 17.01 25.30
C ARG A 185 -15.99 16.59 24.09
N ASN A 186 -15.51 16.84 22.88
CA ASN A 186 -16.13 16.23 21.70
C ASN A 186 -15.95 14.70 21.73
N PRO A 187 -16.93 13.91 21.27
CA PRO A 187 -16.79 12.46 21.21
C PRO A 187 -15.56 12.06 20.36
N PRO A 188 -14.64 11.23 20.89
CA PRO A 188 -13.43 10.82 20.17
C PRO A 188 -13.71 10.20 18.79
N GLU A 189 -14.77 9.40 18.69
CA GLU A 189 -15.21 8.78 17.43
C GLU A 189 -15.60 9.79 16.35
N ASP A 190 -16.26 10.89 16.74
CA ASP A 190 -16.68 11.94 15.81
C ASP A 190 -15.47 12.78 15.32
N VAL A 191 -14.47 12.99 16.19
CA VAL A 191 -13.20 13.62 15.83
C VAL A 191 -12.38 12.71 14.91
N ALA A 192 -12.31 11.42 15.23
CA ALA A 192 -11.65 10.43 14.38
C ALA A 192 -12.28 10.38 12.98
N ALA A 193 -13.61 10.42 12.86
CA ALA A 193 -14.28 10.52 11.57
C ALA A 193 -13.90 11.79 10.79
N GLY A 194 -13.67 12.90 11.48
CA GLY A 194 -13.10 14.13 10.92
C GLY A 194 -11.72 13.93 10.29
N ILE A 195 -10.84 13.21 10.99
CA ILE A 195 -9.49 12.88 10.53
C ILE A 195 -9.56 12.01 9.26
N GLN A 196 -10.39 10.96 9.25
CA GLN A 196 -10.58 10.11 8.07
C GLN A 196 -11.13 10.91 6.87
N ALA A 197 -12.07 11.84 7.13
CA ALA A 197 -12.62 12.74 6.12
C ALA A 197 -11.56 13.70 5.54
N ALA A 198 -10.64 14.20 6.37
CA ALA A 198 -9.56 15.08 5.92
C ALA A 198 -8.57 14.34 5.00
N VAL A 199 -8.18 13.11 5.35
CA VAL A 199 -7.26 12.29 4.53
C VAL A 199 -7.92 11.86 3.22
N SER A 200 -9.18 11.40 3.26
CA SER A 200 -9.93 11.03 2.05
C SER A 200 -10.09 12.20 1.06
N LYS A 201 -10.27 13.43 1.55
CA LYS A 201 -10.29 14.65 0.70
C LYS A 201 -8.97 14.88 -0.04
N ARG A 202 -7.83 14.60 0.60
CA ARG A 202 -6.51 14.70 -0.03
C ARG A 202 -6.35 13.65 -1.13
N CYS A 203 -6.73 12.40 -0.86
CA CYS A 203 -6.73 11.33 -1.84
C CYS A 203 -7.63 11.65 -3.05
N PHE A 204 -8.84 12.16 -2.79
CA PHE A 204 -9.78 12.55 -3.84
C PHE A 204 -9.24 13.65 -4.76
N THR A 205 -8.41 14.55 -4.22
CA THR A 205 -7.76 15.59 -5.04
C THR A 205 -6.77 14.98 -6.03
N LEU A 206 -6.04 13.92 -5.64
CA LEU A 206 -5.15 13.19 -6.56
C LEU A 206 -5.96 12.39 -7.59
N LEU A 207 -7.04 11.73 -7.16
CA LEU A 207 -7.93 10.98 -8.04
C LEU A 207 -8.52 11.86 -9.16
N LYS A 208 -8.89 13.11 -8.83
CA LYS A 208 -9.35 14.07 -9.85
C LYS A 208 -8.29 14.41 -10.90
N ARG A 209 -7.01 14.50 -10.50
CA ARG A 209 -5.91 14.86 -11.42
C ARG A 209 -5.66 13.78 -12.47
N ILE A 210 -5.81 12.51 -12.11
CA ILE A 210 -5.56 11.38 -13.00
C ILE A 210 -6.78 10.97 -13.84
N GLY A 211 -7.90 11.69 -13.72
CA GLY A 211 -9.16 11.31 -14.36
C GLY A 211 -9.73 10.01 -13.80
N MET A 212 -10.09 10.00 -12.51
CA MET A 212 -10.70 8.85 -11.80
C MET A 212 -11.72 8.09 -12.66
N ARG A 213 -11.54 6.77 -12.74
CA ARG A 213 -12.45 5.85 -13.42
C ARG A 213 -13.20 4.99 -12.39
N PRO A 214 -14.37 4.42 -12.75
CA PRO A 214 -15.07 3.46 -11.89
C PRO A 214 -14.18 2.25 -11.54
N GLN A 215 -14.59 1.48 -10.53
CA GLN A 215 -13.82 0.35 -9.96
C GLN A 215 -12.53 0.85 -9.30
N VAL A 216 -12.72 1.51 -8.14
CA VAL A 216 -11.65 2.10 -7.33
C VAL A 216 -11.25 1.10 -6.25
N THR A 217 -9.96 0.88 -6.06
CA THR A 217 -9.43 0.16 -4.89
C THR A 217 -8.42 0.99 -4.12
N VAL A 218 -8.05 0.52 -2.93
CA VAL A 218 -7.02 1.13 -2.09
C VAL A 218 -5.96 0.08 -1.77
N THR A 219 -4.69 0.42 -1.97
CA THR A 219 -3.54 -0.43 -1.63
C THR A 219 -2.67 0.21 -0.56
N GLY A 220 -1.66 -0.52 -0.10
CA GLY A 220 -0.75 -0.05 0.95
C GLY A 220 -1.29 -0.32 2.35
N GLY A 221 -0.48 0.02 3.36
CA GLY A 221 -0.82 -0.29 4.76
C GLY A 221 -2.10 0.40 5.24
N CYS A 222 -2.35 1.63 4.79
CA CYS A 222 -3.55 2.37 5.21
C CYS A 222 -4.84 1.86 4.57
N ALA A 223 -4.78 0.95 3.59
CA ALA A 223 -5.97 0.27 3.08
C ALA A 223 -6.67 -0.58 4.16
N LYS A 224 -5.94 -0.97 5.22
CA LYS A 224 -6.47 -1.71 6.38
C LYS A 224 -7.30 -0.81 7.32
N ASN A 225 -7.21 0.51 7.19
CA ASN A 225 -7.99 1.45 7.99
C ASN A 225 -9.43 1.54 7.47
N ARG A 226 -10.34 0.82 8.13
CA ARG A 226 -11.76 0.75 7.75
C ARG A 226 -12.46 2.10 7.76
N GLY A 227 -12.10 2.97 8.69
CA GLY A 227 -12.59 4.35 8.75
C GLY A 227 -12.23 5.16 7.51
N LEU A 228 -10.99 5.03 7.04
CA LEU A 228 -10.50 5.65 5.81
C LEU A 228 -11.22 5.11 4.58
N ILE A 229 -11.38 3.79 4.47
CA ILE A 229 -12.11 3.16 3.36
C ILE A 229 -13.54 3.67 3.29
N LYS A 230 -14.24 3.75 4.43
CA LYS A 230 -15.60 4.31 4.52
C LYS A 230 -15.65 5.79 4.10
N ALA A 231 -14.67 6.59 4.54
CA ALA A 231 -14.59 8.01 4.19
C ALA A 231 -14.29 8.21 2.69
N LEU A 232 -13.39 7.39 2.12
CA LEU A 232 -13.08 7.38 0.69
C LEU A 232 -14.30 7.00 -0.15
N ALA A 233 -14.97 5.89 0.17
CA ALA A 233 -16.18 5.46 -0.53
C ALA A 233 -17.25 6.58 -0.59
N ARG A 234 -17.42 7.30 0.52
CA ARG A 234 -18.34 8.44 0.59
C ARG A 234 -17.94 9.60 -0.33
N ILE A 235 -16.67 9.99 -0.36
CA ILE A 235 -16.24 11.16 -1.16
C ILE A 235 -16.10 10.84 -2.65
N VAL A 236 -15.74 9.60 -3.01
CA VAL A 236 -15.73 9.16 -4.41
C VAL A 236 -17.12 8.82 -4.93
N ASN A 237 -18.12 8.73 -4.04
CA ASN A 237 -19.50 8.32 -4.33
C ASN A 237 -19.58 6.97 -5.06
N MET A 238 -18.74 6.03 -4.63
CA MET A 238 -18.57 4.70 -5.20
C MET A 238 -18.13 3.73 -4.11
N GLU A 239 -18.38 2.44 -4.31
CA GLU A 239 -17.76 1.41 -3.49
C GLU A 239 -16.25 1.37 -3.73
N VAL A 240 -15.48 1.13 -2.67
CA VAL A 240 -14.05 0.83 -2.76
C VAL A 240 -13.92 -0.70 -2.79
N THR A 241 -13.52 -1.24 -3.93
CA THR A 241 -13.42 -2.67 -4.18
C THR A 241 -12.32 -3.28 -3.30
N PRO A 242 -12.61 -4.23 -2.42
CA PRO A 242 -11.60 -4.94 -1.65
C PRO A 242 -10.80 -5.90 -2.53
N LEU A 243 -9.54 -6.11 -2.19
CA LEU A 243 -8.67 -7.09 -2.87
C LEU A 243 -8.73 -8.44 -2.14
N PRO A 244 -8.55 -9.57 -2.87
CA PRO A 244 -8.62 -10.91 -2.27
C PRO A 244 -7.36 -11.30 -1.47
N VAL A 245 -6.36 -10.41 -1.43
CA VAL A 245 -5.10 -10.57 -0.72
C VAL A 245 -4.84 -9.33 0.14
N ASP A 246 -3.86 -9.40 1.03
CA ASP A 246 -3.49 -8.25 1.85
C ASP A 246 -3.13 -7.04 0.94
N PRO A 247 -3.82 -5.89 1.05
CA PRO A 247 -3.58 -4.74 0.19
C PRO A 247 -2.17 -4.15 0.33
N GLN A 248 -1.46 -4.45 1.43
CA GLN A 248 -0.09 -3.99 1.68
C GLN A 248 0.97 -4.77 0.88
N ILE A 249 0.66 -5.96 0.38
CA ILE A 249 1.62 -6.76 -0.42
C ILE A 249 1.51 -6.53 -1.93
N ILE A 250 0.59 -5.66 -2.38
CA ILE A 250 0.25 -5.53 -3.80
C ILE A 250 1.44 -5.07 -4.66
N GLY A 251 2.28 -4.17 -4.17
CA GLY A 251 3.53 -3.81 -4.83
C GLY A 251 4.47 -5.00 -5.01
N ALA A 252 4.72 -5.77 -3.95
CA ALA A 252 5.54 -6.98 -4.02
C ALA A 252 4.93 -8.06 -4.94
N LEU A 253 3.61 -8.22 -4.93
CA LEU A 253 2.91 -9.14 -5.84
C LEU A 253 3.12 -8.74 -7.31
N GLY A 254 2.94 -7.46 -7.64
CA GLY A 254 3.18 -6.95 -8.98
C GLY A 254 4.62 -7.17 -9.45
N ALA A 255 5.59 -6.95 -8.55
CA ALA A 255 6.99 -7.26 -8.81
C ALA A 255 7.20 -8.76 -9.11
N ALA A 256 6.62 -9.66 -8.32
CA ALA A 256 6.71 -11.11 -8.56
C ALA A 256 6.09 -11.52 -9.91
N ILE A 257 4.99 -10.88 -10.31
CA ILE A 257 4.36 -11.12 -11.62
C ILE A 257 5.25 -10.64 -12.77
N PHE A 258 5.91 -9.48 -12.62
CA PHE A 258 6.91 -9.03 -13.60
C PHE A 258 8.09 -9.98 -13.66
N ALA A 259 8.55 -10.51 -12.54
CA ALA A 259 9.63 -11.49 -12.48
C ALA A 259 9.28 -12.74 -13.31
N ARG A 260 8.09 -13.31 -13.10
CA ARG A 260 7.58 -14.43 -13.89
C ARG A 260 7.49 -14.11 -15.38
N LYS A 261 6.95 -12.94 -15.75
CA LYS A 261 6.83 -12.51 -17.16
C LYS A 261 8.21 -12.35 -17.82
N ALA A 262 9.18 -11.79 -17.12
CA ALA A 262 10.54 -11.61 -17.62
C ALA A 262 11.23 -12.95 -17.90
N PHE A 263 11.13 -13.90 -16.96
CA PHE A 263 11.67 -15.24 -17.13
C PHE A 263 11.03 -16.00 -18.31
N GLN A 264 9.71 -15.89 -18.47
CA GLN A 264 8.99 -16.49 -19.61
C GLN A 264 9.41 -15.88 -20.95
N ALA A 265 9.72 -14.58 -20.99
CA ALA A 265 10.24 -13.94 -22.20
C ALA A 265 11.65 -14.44 -22.53
N ILE A 266 12.53 -14.60 -21.53
CA ILE A 266 13.89 -15.14 -21.71
C ILE A 266 13.85 -16.57 -22.25
N ARG A 267 12.96 -17.43 -21.75
CA ARG A 267 12.84 -18.83 -22.22
C ARG A 267 12.30 -19.00 -23.65
N LYS A 268 11.65 -17.98 -24.19
CA LYS A 268 11.08 -17.99 -25.55
C LYS A 268 12.04 -17.41 -26.60
N ALA A 269 13.07 -16.69 -26.16
CA ALA A 269 14.14 -16.15 -27.00
C ALA A 269 15.22 -17.21 -27.23
#